data_AF-A0A8T4SK55-F1
#
_entry.id   AF-A0A8T4SK55-F1
#
_cell.length_a   1.000
_cell.length_b   1.000
_cell.length_c   1.000
_cell.angle_alpha   90.00
_cell.angle_beta   90.00
_cell.angle_gamma   90.00
#
_symmetry.space_group_name_H-M   'P 1'
#
loop_
_entity.id
_entity.type
_entity.pdbx_description
1 polymer ?
#
loop_
_entity_poly.entity_id
_entity_poly.type
_entity_poly.pdbx_seq_one_letter_code
_entity_poly.pdbx_strand_id
1 'polypeptide(L)'
;MGQCIVISERPVTPKGINPEAKPDNKKILDYVFKDDFKKLDLLNPINHELPQEPALLYPGCGADAIFPLEYVHRLFNPKQIRCIFIDKEYVFQQIATILDDIGISFAQKGQTLQFYWKNMLVHLDVRHDDIFKLIPSLHFDIYFERAFRIMKSEYNNYESYVFQQLNNNGFIISDSGFQNVPLQKLKVAQALSSYKEMIIGKKE
;
A
#
# COMPACT_ATOMS: atom_id res chain seq x y z
N MET A 1 -18.24 20.14 -2.36
CA MET A 1 -18.64 18.86 -1.72
C MET A 1 -17.56 17.85 -2.03
N GLY A 2 -16.93 17.24 -1.03
CA GLY A 2 -15.93 16.20 -1.26
C GLY A 2 -16.60 14.97 -1.84
N GLN A 3 -16.01 14.35 -2.85
CA GLN A 3 -16.45 13.06 -3.35
C GLN A 3 -16.19 12.03 -2.23
N CYS A 4 -17.18 11.22 -1.89
CA CYS A 4 -17.03 10.11 -0.95
C CYS A 4 -17.07 8.82 -1.77
N ILE A 5 -16.11 7.91 -1.55
CA ILE A 5 -16.11 6.59 -2.16
C ILE A 5 -16.69 5.64 -1.13
N VAL A 6 -17.86 5.07 -1.43
CA VAL A 6 -18.53 4.10 -0.57
C VAL A 6 -18.34 2.73 -1.19
N ILE A 7 -17.75 1.81 -0.42
CA ILE A 7 -17.52 0.44 -0.86
C ILE A 7 -18.55 -0.46 -0.16
N SER A 8 -19.48 -0.99 -0.95
CA SER A 8 -20.41 -2.01 -0.48
C SER A 8 -19.74 -3.37 -0.57
N GLU A 9 -19.58 -4.04 0.56
CA GLU A 9 -19.11 -5.42 0.57
C GLU A 9 -20.17 -6.37 0.00
N ARG A 10 -19.71 -7.40 -0.71
CA ARG A 10 -20.55 -8.53 -1.12
C ARG A 10 -19.79 -9.83 -1.00
N PRO A 11 -20.45 -10.98 -0.82
CA PRO A 11 -19.79 -12.26 -0.89
C PRO A 11 -19.07 -12.43 -2.24
N VAL A 12 -17.79 -12.82 -2.18
CA VAL A 12 -16.97 -13.12 -3.36
C VAL A 12 -16.41 -14.53 -3.19
N THR A 13 -16.58 -15.35 -4.21
CA THR A 13 -15.95 -16.68 -4.26
C THR A 13 -14.57 -16.57 -4.91
N PRO A 14 -13.49 -17.05 -4.26
CA PRO A 14 -12.16 -17.10 -4.86
C PRO A 14 -12.16 -17.92 -6.16
N LYS A 15 -11.50 -17.41 -7.21
CA LYS A 15 -11.46 -18.02 -8.55
C LYS A 15 -10.08 -18.60 -8.91
N GLY A 16 -9.16 -18.64 -7.95
CA GLY A 16 -7.75 -18.96 -8.19
C GLY A 16 -6.99 -17.77 -8.76
N ILE A 17 -5.71 -17.97 -9.08
CA ILE A 17 -4.85 -16.91 -9.64
C ILE A 17 -4.84 -16.96 -11.16
N ASN A 18 -4.89 -15.79 -11.80
CA ASN A 18 -4.77 -15.65 -13.25
C ASN A 18 -3.72 -14.58 -13.61
N PRO A 19 -2.53 -14.96 -14.11
CA PRO A 19 -1.50 -14.02 -14.54
C PRO A 19 -1.90 -13.15 -15.73
N GLU A 20 -2.85 -13.61 -16.55
CA GLU A 20 -3.32 -12.93 -17.75
C GLU A 20 -4.48 -11.96 -17.47
N ALA A 21 -4.96 -11.90 -16.22
CA ALA A 21 -6.02 -10.99 -15.82
C ALA A 21 -5.56 -9.54 -16.03
N LYS A 22 -6.39 -8.78 -16.74
CA LYS A 22 -6.19 -7.34 -16.96
C LYS A 22 -7.20 -6.58 -16.12
N PRO A 23 -6.76 -5.82 -15.10
CA PRO A 23 -7.66 -4.98 -14.32
C PRO A 23 -8.48 -4.05 -15.21
N ASP A 24 -9.77 -3.92 -14.93
CA ASP A 24 -10.63 -2.95 -15.60
C ASP A 24 -10.29 -1.53 -15.09
N ASN A 25 -9.53 -0.79 -15.89
CA ASN A 25 -9.14 0.58 -15.60
C ASN A 25 -10.33 1.52 -15.36
N LYS A 26 -11.50 1.27 -15.97
CA LYS A 26 -12.67 2.12 -15.71
C LYS A 26 -13.18 1.90 -14.30
N LYS A 27 -13.26 0.64 -13.86
CA LYS A 27 -13.70 0.29 -12.51
C LYS A 27 -12.70 0.66 -11.44
N ILE A 28 -11.40 0.60 -11.72
CA ILE A 28 -10.37 1.13 -10.80
C ILE A 28 -10.71 2.57 -10.39
N LEU A 29 -11.13 3.41 -11.34
CA LEU A 29 -11.48 4.81 -11.11
C LEU A 29 -12.76 5.02 -10.28
N ASP A 30 -13.52 3.96 -10.00
CA ASP A 30 -14.67 4.00 -9.08
C ASP A 30 -14.22 3.82 -7.62
N TYR A 31 -13.05 3.20 -7.39
CA TYR A 31 -12.49 2.94 -6.06
C TYR A 31 -11.35 3.88 -5.67
N VAL A 32 -10.92 4.77 -6.57
CA VAL A 32 -9.86 5.75 -6.31
C VAL A 32 -10.29 7.16 -6.70
N PHE A 33 -9.75 8.17 -6.02
CA PHE A 33 -9.92 9.55 -6.45
C PHE A 33 -9.17 9.79 -7.75
N LYS A 34 -9.91 10.08 -8.83
CA LYS A 34 -9.36 10.19 -10.20
C LYS A 34 -8.17 11.14 -10.30
N ASP A 35 -8.24 12.28 -9.61
CA ASP A 35 -7.16 13.27 -9.63
C ASP A 35 -5.90 12.77 -8.90
N ASP A 36 -6.07 12.03 -7.81
CA ASP A 36 -4.95 11.41 -7.10
C ASP A 36 -4.33 10.28 -7.91
N PHE A 37 -5.16 9.49 -8.57
CA PHE A 37 -4.69 8.40 -9.41
C PHE A 37 -3.90 8.91 -10.63
N LYS A 38 -4.35 10.01 -11.27
CA LYS A 38 -3.61 10.66 -12.37
C LYS A 38 -2.25 11.18 -11.95
N LYS A 39 -2.12 11.69 -10.73
CA LYS A 39 -0.82 12.21 -10.24
C LYS A 39 0.23 11.11 -10.10
N LEU A 40 -0.14 9.82 -10.07
CA LEU A 40 0.82 8.71 -10.05
C LEU A 40 1.73 8.67 -11.29
N ASP A 41 1.39 9.38 -12.37
CA ASP A 41 2.25 9.56 -13.54
C ASP A 41 3.47 10.46 -13.25
N LEU A 42 3.48 11.16 -12.11
CA LEU A 42 4.62 11.92 -11.61
C LEU A 42 5.66 11.05 -10.88
N LEU A 43 5.36 9.77 -10.65
CA LEU A 43 6.30 8.82 -10.05
C LEU A 43 7.31 8.37 -11.11
N ASN A 44 8.59 8.47 -10.76
CA ASN A 44 9.69 7.95 -11.58
C ASN A 44 10.21 6.65 -10.96
N PRO A 45 10.53 5.63 -11.79
CA PRO A 45 11.18 4.42 -11.31
C PRO A 45 12.45 4.72 -10.53
N ILE A 46 12.69 3.97 -9.47
CA ILE A 46 13.88 4.07 -8.65
C ILE A 46 14.84 2.98 -9.12
N ASN A 47 16.08 3.36 -9.44
CA ASN A 47 17.13 2.40 -9.77
C ASN A 47 17.66 1.73 -8.50
N HIS A 48 16.88 0.80 -7.95
CA HIS A 48 17.23 0.03 -6.76
C HIS A 48 16.63 -1.36 -6.84
N GLU A 49 17.43 -2.37 -6.52
CA GLU A 49 16.98 -3.76 -6.47
C GLU A 49 16.46 -4.07 -5.07
N LEU A 50 15.17 -4.40 -4.99
CA LEU A 50 14.56 -4.94 -3.78
C LEU A 50 14.98 -6.40 -3.59
N PRO A 51 14.89 -6.94 -2.36
CA PRO A 51 15.04 -8.38 -2.15
C PRO A 51 14.04 -9.17 -3.01
N GLN A 52 14.31 -10.48 -3.22
CA GLN A 52 13.52 -11.34 -4.10
C GLN A 52 12.02 -11.37 -3.76
N GLU A 53 11.68 -11.24 -2.47
CA GLU A 53 10.31 -11.16 -1.97
C GLU A 53 10.21 -10.02 -0.96
N PRO A 54 10.08 -8.76 -1.43
CA PRO A 54 9.99 -7.62 -0.54
C PRO A 54 8.68 -7.66 0.25
N ALA A 55 8.73 -7.18 1.49
CA ALA A 55 7.57 -7.00 2.34
C ALA A 55 7.16 -5.53 2.38
N LEU A 56 5.91 -5.23 1.99
CA LEU A 56 5.27 -3.93 2.15
C LEU A 56 4.34 -3.94 3.36
N LEU A 57 4.50 -2.96 4.25
CA LEU A 57 3.59 -2.69 5.35
C LEU A 57 2.70 -1.48 5.00
N TYR A 58 1.38 -1.64 5.09
CA TYR A 58 0.40 -0.57 4.92
C TYR A 58 -0.56 -0.48 6.12
N PRO A 59 -0.31 0.43 7.07
CA PRO A 59 -1.19 0.64 8.21
C PRO A 59 -2.32 1.63 7.90
N GLY A 60 -3.47 1.43 8.54
CA GLY A 60 -4.68 2.23 8.28
C GLY A 60 -5.11 2.12 6.82
N CYS A 61 -5.00 0.92 6.26
CA CYS A 61 -5.21 0.69 4.83
C CYS A 61 -6.66 0.92 4.39
N GLY A 62 -7.62 0.90 5.31
CA GLY A 62 -9.03 0.82 4.98
C GLY A 62 -9.26 -0.31 3.98
N ALA A 63 -10.03 -0.03 2.93
CA ALA A 63 -10.20 -0.94 1.81
C ALA A 63 -9.30 -0.61 0.60
N ASP A 64 -8.28 0.25 0.74
CA ASP A 64 -7.41 0.65 -0.38
C ASP A 64 -6.46 -0.47 -0.79
N ALA A 65 -6.89 -1.27 -1.76
CA ALA A 65 -6.09 -2.32 -2.37
C ALA A 65 -5.24 -1.84 -3.56
N ILE A 66 -5.42 -0.61 -4.03
CA ILE A 66 -4.96 -0.20 -5.37
C ILE A 66 -3.72 0.69 -5.29
N PHE A 67 -3.76 1.78 -4.51
CA PHE A 67 -2.65 2.72 -4.45
C PHE A 67 -1.31 2.11 -4.01
N PRO A 68 -1.22 1.34 -2.91
CA PRO A 68 0.05 0.70 -2.54
C PRO A 68 0.63 -0.15 -3.67
N LEU A 69 -0.21 -0.89 -4.42
CA LEU A 69 0.23 -1.71 -5.54
C LEU A 69 0.70 -0.89 -6.75
N GLU A 70 0.03 0.22 -7.06
CA GLU A 70 0.48 1.15 -8.11
C GLU A 70 1.82 1.80 -7.76
N TYR A 71 2.01 2.23 -6.51
CA TYR A 71 3.27 2.80 -6.06
C TYR A 71 4.41 1.80 -6.19
N VAL A 72 4.23 0.57 -5.69
CA VAL A 72 5.24 -0.48 -5.80
C VAL A 72 5.56 -0.80 -7.26
N HIS A 73 4.54 -1.00 -8.09
CA HIS A 73 4.71 -1.33 -9.50
C HIS A 73 5.47 -0.24 -10.26
N ARG A 74 5.14 1.04 -10.03
CA ARG A 74 5.76 2.18 -10.74
C ARG A 74 7.16 2.50 -10.23
N LEU A 75 7.41 2.36 -8.93
CA LEU A 75 8.70 2.71 -8.33
C LEU A 75 9.74 1.60 -8.46
N PHE A 76 9.34 0.34 -8.25
CA PHE A 76 10.28 -0.78 -8.12
C PHE A 76 10.02 -1.92 -9.10
N ASN A 77 8.77 -2.11 -9.51
CA ASN A 77 8.34 -3.17 -10.43
C ASN A 77 8.88 -4.58 -10.10
N PRO A 78 8.72 -5.08 -8.85
CA PRO A 78 9.23 -6.39 -8.48
C PRO A 78 8.39 -7.51 -9.13
N LYS A 79 8.98 -8.70 -9.29
CA LYS A 79 8.27 -9.87 -9.82
C LYS A 79 7.21 -10.41 -8.86
N GLN A 80 7.46 -10.26 -7.56
CA GLN A 80 6.54 -10.66 -6.50
C GLN A 80 6.67 -9.72 -5.31
N ILE A 81 5.65 -9.67 -4.46
CA ILE A 81 5.64 -8.88 -3.22
C ILE A 81 4.74 -9.51 -2.17
N ARG A 82 5.16 -9.43 -0.91
CA ARG A 82 4.29 -9.69 0.24
C ARG A 82 3.77 -8.36 0.78
N CYS A 83 2.46 -8.20 0.86
CA CYS A 83 1.80 -7.03 1.43
C CYS A 83 1.18 -7.41 2.78
N ILE A 84 1.37 -6.55 3.78
CA ILE A 84 0.81 -6.67 5.12
C ILE A 84 -0.06 -5.43 5.34
N PHE A 85 -1.37 -5.61 5.21
CA PHE A 85 -2.36 -4.55 5.35
C PHE A 85 -2.98 -4.66 6.73
N ILE A 86 -2.95 -3.57 7.49
CA ILE A 86 -3.41 -3.56 8.87
C ILE A 86 -4.43 -2.45 9.05
N ASP A 87 -5.60 -2.79 9.55
CA ASP A 87 -6.64 -1.83 9.92
C ASP A 87 -7.36 -2.22 11.20
N LYS A 88 -7.93 -1.24 11.90
CA LYS A 88 -8.78 -1.46 13.08
C LYS A 88 -10.19 -1.91 12.70
N GLU A 89 -10.56 -1.78 11.44
CA GLU A 89 -11.81 -2.29 10.90
C GLU A 89 -11.63 -3.62 10.14
N TYR A 90 -12.70 -4.38 10.01
CA TYR A 90 -12.70 -5.61 9.21
C TYR A 90 -12.85 -5.27 7.71
N VAL A 91 -11.72 -5.10 7.02
CA VAL A 91 -11.69 -4.62 5.63
C VAL A 91 -11.48 -5.73 4.57
N PHE A 92 -11.27 -6.97 5.00
CA PHE A 92 -10.95 -8.10 4.11
C PHE A 92 -12.00 -8.29 2.99
N GLN A 93 -13.28 -8.29 3.34
CA GLN A 93 -14.35 -8.53 2.36
C GLN A 93 -14.51 -7.38 1.37
N GLN A 94 -14.24 -6.14 1.81
CA GLN A 94 -14.24 -4.97 0.95
C GLN A 94 -13.09 -5.06 -0.07
N ILE A 95 -11.88 -5.41 0.38
CA ILE A 95 -10.73 -5.64 -0.49
C ILE A 95 -11.03 -6.75 -1.52
N ALA A 96 -11.58 -7.88 -1.08
CA ALA A 96 -11.96 -8.98 -1.97
C ALA A 96 -13.01 -8.54 -3.02
N THR A 97 -13.97 -7.70 -2.61
CA THR A 97 -14.98 -7.12 -3.49
C THR A 97 -14.34 -6.22 -4.55
N ILE A 98 -13.43 -5.33 -4.15
CA ILE A 98 -12.71 -4.44 -5.08
C ILE A 98 -11.94 -5.26 -6.12
N LEU A 99 -11.18 -6.26 -5.68
CA LEU A 99 -10.39 -7.11 -6.58
C LEU A 99 -11.30 -7.83 -7.60
N ASP A 100 -12.41 -8.41 -7.16
CA ASP A 100 -13.36 -9.06 -8.07
C ASP A 100 -14.03 -8.07 -9.03
N ASP A 101 -14.41 -6.90 -8.53
CA ASP A 101 -15.06 -5.87 -9.32
C ASP A 101 -14.15 -5.40 -10.45
N ILE A 102 -12.87 -5.11 -10.17
CA ILE A 102 -11.89 -4.71 -11.18
C ILE A 102 -11.39 -5.89 -12.04
N GLY A 103 -11.93 -7.10 -11.86
CA GLY A 103 -11.62 -8.26 -12.70
C GLY A 103 -10.35 -9.02 -12.33
N ILE A 104 -9.81 -8.82 -11.12
CA ILE A 104 -8.70 -9.61 -10.60
C ILE A 104 -9.23 -10.91 -10.00
N SER A 105 -8.74 -12.04 -10.52
CA SER A 105 -8.94 -13.35 -9.91
C SER A 105 -7.90 -13.61 -8.84
N PHE A 106 -8.35 -14.09 -7.68
CA PHE A 106 -7.49 -14.39 -6.53
C PHE A 106 -7.75 -15.78 -5.95
N ALA A 107 -6.70 -16.35 -5.36
CA ALA A 107 -6.79 -17.46 -4.41
C ALA A 107 -6.84 -16.91 -2.99
N GLN A 108 -7.47 -17.67 -2.08
CA GLN A 108 -7.62 -17.27 -0.68
C GLN A 108 -7.21 -18.42 0.26
N LYS A 109 -6.50 -18.08 1.34
CA LYS A 109 -6.27 -18.97 2.48
C LYS A 109 -6.36 -18.17 3.77
N GLY A 110 -7.43 -18.38 4.53
CA GLY A 110 -7.71 -17.56 5.71
C GLY A 110 -7.88 -16.09 5.33
N GLN A 111 -7.11 -15.22 6.00
CA GLN A 111 -7.06 -13.76 5.75
C GLN A 111 -5.98 -13.36 4.72
N THR A 112 -5.45 -14.32 3.97
CA THR A 112 -4.47 -14.08 2.91
C THR A 112 -5.10 -14.24 1.54
N LEU A 113 -4.87 -13.26 0.67
CA LEU A 113 -5.20 -13.26 -0.75
C LEU A 113 -3.92 -13.39 -1.58
N GLN A 114 -3.98 -14.19 -2.63
CA GLN A 114 -2.90 -14.27 -3.63
C GLN A 114 -3.47 -13.95 -5.01
N PHE A 115 -2.83 -13.06 -5.75
CA PHE A 115 -3.28 -12.63 -7.08
C PHE A 115 -2.16 -11.97 -7.88
N TYR A 116 -2.40 -11.70 -9.16
CA TYR A 116 -1.48 -10.94 -10.01
C TYR A 116 -1.94 -9.49 -10.17
N TRP A 117 -0.99 -8.56 -10.07
CA TRP A 117 -1.16 -7.15 -10.38
C TRP A 117 -0.11 -6.72 -11.42
N LYS A 118 -0.50 -6.49 -12.67
CA LYS A 118 0.42 -6.06 -13.74
C LYS A 118 1.71 -6.90 -13.81
N ASN A 119 1.56 -8.23 -13.85
CA ASN A 119 2.63 -9.24 -13.84
C ASN A 119 3.41 -9.39 -12.52
N MET A 120 3.09 -8.62 -11.48
CA MET A 120 3.62 -8.82 -10.12
C MET A 120 2.72 -9.80 -9.35
N LEU A 121 3.30 -10.87 -8.81
CA LEU A 121 2.60 -11.77 -7.90
C LEU A 121 2.47 -11.12 -6.51
N VAL A 122 1.24 -10.93 -6.04
CA VAL A 122 0.94 -10.31 -4.75
C VAL A 122 0.48 -11.36 -3.75
N HIS A 123 1.10 -11.36 -2.58
CA HIS A 123 0.69 -12.09 -1.39
C HIS A 123 0.20 -11.10 -0.34
N LEU A 124 -1.11 -10.90 -0.25
CA LEU A 124 -1.73 -9.90 0.61
C LEU A 124 -2.28 -10.54 1.89
N ASP A 125 -1.65 -10.23 3.03
CA ASP A 125 -2.12 -10.56 4.38
C ASP A 125 -2.89 -9.37 4.95
N VAL A 126 -4.20 -9.52 5.17
CA VAL A 126 -5.05 -8.47 5.74
C VAL A 126 -5.32 -8.78 7.20
N ARG A 127 -4.91 -7.88 8.10
CA ARG A 127 -5.04 -8.05 9.54
C ARG A 127 -5.98 -7.02 10.11
N HIS A 128 -6.94 -7.51 10.88
CA HIS A 128 -7.74 -6.69 11.77
C HIS A 128 -6.98 -6.56 13.09
N ASP A 129 -6.25 -5.46 13.27
CA ASP A 129 -5.41 -5.23 14.45
C ASP A 129 -5.04 -3.74 14.62
N ASP A 130 -4.41 -3.41 15.74
CA ASP A 130 -3.88 -2.09 16.05
C ASP A 130 -2.39 -1.99 15.69
N ILE A 131 -2.07 -1.27 14.61
CA ILE A 131 -0.68 -1.08 14.18
C ILE A 131 0.22 -0.53 15.28
N PHE A 132 -0.30 0.32 16.17
CA PHE A 132 0.51 0.94 17.21
C PHE A 132 1.03 -0.07 18.23
N LYS A 133 0.41 -1.25 18.33
CA LYS A 133 0.86 -2.38 19.17
C LYS A 133 1.77 -3.33 18.39
N LEU A 134 1.53 -3.48 17.10
CA LEU A 134 2.24 -4.45 16.25
C LEU A 134 3.57 -3.96 15.71
N ILE A 135 3.73 -2.65 15.47
CA ILE A 135 4.91 -2.13 14.77
C ILE A 135 6.24 -2.65 15.33
N PRO A 136 6.46 -2.80 16.67
CA PRO A 136 7.76 -3.25 17.18
C PRO A 136 8.13 -4.70 16.83
N SER A 137 7.20 -5.51 16.33
CA SER A 137 7.41 -6.93 15.97
C SER A 137 7.34 -7.21 14.47
N LEU A 138 7.20 -6.18 13.64
CA LEU A 138 7.11 -6.30 12.20
C LEU A 138 8.41 -5.85 11.55
N HIS A 139 8.94 -6.63 10.61
CA HIS A 139 10.01 -6.21 9.72
C HIS A 139 9.49 -6.11 8.29
N PHE A 140 9.94 -5.09 7.56
CA PHE A 140 9.46 -4.79 6.21
C PHE A 140 10.53 -4.05 5.41
N ASP A 141 10.43 -4.15 4.08
CA ASP A 141 11.33 -3.48 3.13
C ASP A 141 10.71 -2.18 2.60
N ILE A 142 9.38 -2.10 2.58
CA ILE A 142 8.64 -0.93 2.15
C ILE A 142 7.60 -0.59 3.20
N TYR A 143 7.63 0.64 3.69
CA TYR A 143 6.55 1.23 4.45
C TYR A 143 5.75 2.16 3.54
N PHE A 144 4.43 1.99 3.51
CA PHE A 144 3.54 2.82 2.74
C PHE A 144 2.44 3.37 3.64
N GLU A 145 2.21 4.68 3.64
CA GLU A 145 1.03 5.27 4.29
C GLU A 145 0.44 6.42 3.47
N ARG A 146 -0.88 6.61 3.62
CA ARG A 146 -1.62 7.76 3.09
C ARG A 146 -2.69 8.19 4.09
N ALA A 147 -2.91 9.49 4.22
CA ALA A 147 -3.88 10.09 5.14
C ALA A 147 -3.74 9.61 6.61
N PHE A 148 -2.55 9.18 7.02
CA PHE A 148 -2.32 8.54 8.32
C PHE A 148 -1.90 9.53 9.43
N ARG A 149 -1.67 10.80 9.06
CA ARG A 149 -1.17 11.88 9.94
C ARG A 149 -1.91 12.01 11.27
N ILE A 150 -3.23 12.03 11.24
CA ILE A 150 -4.06 12.23 12.44
C ILE A 150 -3.88 11.04 13.39
N MET A 151 -3.94 9.82 12.86
CA MET A 151 -3.80 8.60 13.65
C MET A 151 -2.45 8.51 14.36
N LYS A 152 -1.35 8.86 13.70
CA LYS A 152 -0.01 8.81 14.32
C LYS A 152 0.32 10.01 15.22
N SER A 153 -0.44 11.10 15.18
CA SER A 153 -0.17 12.31 15.97
C SER A 153 -0.26 12.09 17.49
N GLU A 154 -0.99 11.07 17.93
CA GLU A 154 -1.11 10.68 19.34
C GLU A 154 0.04 9.78 19.81
N TYR A 155 0.89 9.33 18.87
CA TYR A 155 1.97 8.37 19.12
C TYR A 155 3.33 8.95 18.71
N ASN A 156 3.89 9.79 19.58
CA ASN A 156 5.11 10.58 19.31
C ASN A 156 6.33 9.79 18.79
N ASN A 157 6.45 8.51 19.14
CA ASN A 157 7.58 7.66 18.74
C ASN A 157 7.29 6.76 17.53
N TYR A 158 6.10 6.87 16.93
CA TYR A 158 5.66 5.96 15.89
C TYR A 158 6.59 5.94 14.68
N GLU A 159 6.98 7.11 14.16
CA GLU A 159 7.89 7.23 13.01
C GLU A 159 9.27 6.64 13.30
N SER A 160 9.76 6.82 14.54
CA SER A 160 11.01 6.23 15.00
C SER A 160 10.94 4.70 15.03
N TYR A 161 9.82 4.14 15.51
CA TYR A 161 9.62 2.68 15.48
C TYR A 161 9.55 2.17 14.05
N VAL A 162 8.77 2.82 13.17
CA VAL A 162 8.73 2.44 11.75
C VAL A 162 10.14 2.44 11.14
N PHE A 163 10.92 3.50 11.38
CA PHE A 163 12.30 3.58 10.88
C PHE A 163 13.22 2.48 11.45
N GLN A 164 13.10 2.14 12.74
CA GLN A 164 13.90 1.08 13.35
C GLN A 164 13.59 -0.29 12.73
N GLN A 165 12.32 -0.53 12.44
CA GLN A 165 11.80 -1.81 11.96
C GLN A 165 11.93 -2.02 10.46
N LEU A 166 12.04 -0.92 9.70
CA LEU A 166 12.38 -0.93 8.28
C LEU A 166 13.76 -1.58 8.08
N ASN A 167 13.85 -2.52 7.16
CA ASN A 167 15.11 -3.17 6.80
C ASN A 167 16.12 -2.17 6.22
N ASN A 168 17.42 -2.46 6.33
CA ASN A 168 18.45 -1.66 5.66
C ASN A 168 18.21 -1.70 4.15
N ASN A 169 18.42 -0.56 3.49
CA ASN A 169 18.00 -0.31 2.11
C ASN A 169 16.49 -0.29 1.85
N GLY A 170 15.65 -0.36 2.89
CA GLY A 170 14.21 -0.23 2.77
C GLY A 170 13.75 1.21 2.48
N PHE A 171 12.49 1.34 2.10
CA PHE A 171 11.88 2.61 1.69
C PHE A 171 10.68 3.00 2.56
N ILE A 172 10.57 4.28 2.87
CA ILE A 172 9.36 4.92 3.39
C ILE A 172 8.73 5.71 2.25
N ILE A 173 7.47 5.44 1.98
CA ILE A 173 6.60 6.17 1.06
C ILE A 173 5.44 6.71 1.89
N SER A 174 5.42 8.02 2.10
CA SER A 174 4.39 8.65 2.93
C SER A 174 3.95 9.99 2.34
N ASP A 175 2.68 10.32 2.52
CA ASP A 175 2.14 11.63 2.17
C ASP A 175 2.37 12.71 3.24
N SER A 176 2.94 12.36 4.41
CA SER A 176 3.19 13.29 5.53
C SER A 176 4.17 12.76 6.61
N GLY A 177 4.82 13.66 7.35
CA GLY A 177 5.65 13.28 8.51
C GLY A 177 7.09 12.86 8.14
N PHE A 178 7.70 11.95 8.89
CA PHE A 178 9.06 11.38 8.72
C PHE A 178 10.17 12.42 8.48
N GLN A 179 10.03 13.63 9.02
CA GLN A 179 11.00 14.70 8.81
C GLN A 179 12.26 14.53 9.66
N ASN A 180 12.13 13.86 10.80
CA ASN A 180 13.17 13.76 11.84
C ASN A 180 13.91 12.42 11.87
N VAL A 181 13.57 11.48 10.97
CA VAL A 181 14.28 10.21 10.83
C VAL A 181 15.38 10.33 9.77
N PRO A 182 16.54 9.65 9.94
CA PRO A 182 17.66 9.77 9.02
C PRO A 182 17.43 8.93 7.75
N LEU A 183 16.67 9.51 6.81
CA LEU A 183 16.41 8.93 5.49
C LEU A 183 17.18 9.68 4.41
N GLN A 184 17.72 8.93 3.46
CA GLN A 184 18.13 9.48 2.17
C GLN A 184 16.87 9.83 1.36
N LYS A 185 16.46 11.10 1.41
CA LYS A 185 15.25 11.58 0.72
C LYS A 185 15.47 11.63 -0.80
N LEU A 186 14.59 10.99 -1.54
CA LEU A 186 14.53 11.06 -2.99
C LEU A 186 13.66 12.25 -3.42
N LYS A 187 14.05 12.89 -4.52
CA LYS A 187 13.26 13.99 -5.10
C LYS A 187 11.95 13.42 -5.65
N VAL A 188 10.84 13.86 -5.07
CA VAL A 188 9.48 13.44 -5.47
C VAL A 188 8.57 14.67 -5.63
N ALA A 189 7.64 14.60 -6.59
CA ALA A 189 6.69 15.67 -6.83
C ALA A 189 5.73 15.82 -5.64
N GLN A 190 5.75 16.99 -5.00
CA GLN A 190 4.91 17.25 -3.81
C GLN A 190 3.41 17.22 -4.11
N ALA A 191 3.03 17.38 -5.39
CA ALA A 191 1.65 17.26 -5.83
C ALA A 191 1.02 15.88 -5.54
N LEU A 192 1.84 14.82 -5.38
CA LEU A 192 1.40 13.47 -5.03
C LEU A 192 0.73 13.37 -3.65
N SER A 193 0.95 14.34 -2.77
CA SER A 193 0.35 14.41 -1.45
C SER A 193 -0.66 15.57 -1.38
N SER A 194 -1.82 15.31 -0.76
CA SER A 194 -2.79 16.37 -0.41
C SER A 194 -2.21 17.39 0.58
N TYR A 195 -1.27 16.97 1.43
CA TYR A 195 -0.55 17.83 2.36
C TYR A 195 0.65 18.55 1.72
N LYS A 196 1.01 18.21 0.48
CA LYS A 196 2.24 18.68 -0.19
C LYS A 196 3.51 18.37 0.61
N GLU A 197 3.48 17.25 1.33
CA GLU A 197 4.56 16.74 2.19
C GLU A 197 4.99 15.33 1.74
N MET A 198 4.85 15.01 0.44
CA MET A 198 5.18 13.69 -0.08
C MET A 198 6.65 13.37 0.16
N ILE A 199 6.90 12.20 0.74
CA ILE A 199 8.22 11.66 1.03
C ILE A 199 8.35 10.30 0.38
N ILE A 200 9.48 10.15 -0.32
CA ILE A 200 10.06 8.84 -0.62
C ILE A 200 11.48 8.90 -0.07
N GLY A 201 11.78 8.07 0.93
CA GLY A 201 13.07 8.07 1.61
C GLY A 201 13.61 6.68 1.79
N LYS A 202 14.91 6.49 1.54
CA LYS A 202 15.60 5.22 1.73
C LYS A 202 16.35 5.20 3.08
N LYS A 203 16.31 4.08 3.78
CA LYS A 203 17.15 3.83 4.96
C LYS A 203 18.52 3.29 4.52
N GLU A 204 19.58 3.90 5.04
CA GLU A 204 20.97 3.44 4.87
C GLU A 204 21.37 2.46 5.98
#